data_AF-A0A935J8Y6-F1
#
_entry.id   AF-A0A935J8Y6-F1
#
_cell.length_a   1.000
_cell.length_b   1.000
_cell.length_c   1.000
_cell.angle_alpha   90.00
_cell.angle_beta   90.00
_cell.angle_gamma   90.00
#
_symmetry.space_group_name_H-M   'P 1'
#
loop_
_entity.id
_entity.type
_entity.pdbx_description
1 polymer ?
#
loop_
_entity_poly.entity_id
_entity_poly.type
_entity_poly.pdbx_seq_one_letter_code
_entity_poly.pdbx_strand_id
1 'polypeptide(L)'
;MKLDDKKKKYIEKEAFNILALIEETEEKSKVARPDTGSSNQKIPFDLTDKLVNSPIIISQTDFESVISKKQCFNGKCIGLNIENYKRLVKLNDTIHKEKSINQVISKEFIEDKIFDWLISTFKNKKADKSFANFLMDELENSLKAIKYHFPTLYLDINKPFEIGKVSFNFFTKEYFNYLEEHYKKKDPEKYRDDFSEFRKKYQGMVYVAYSVKAESSRGEEIAFEKCSLAVDVLKMCSETTDFPNVELGFDIDRRVNINPQNEVFVCNAENRLDDLKLNLSRPKHHHKIDDKEWERIISRQAPDFHNFLLQIETCELSELQQLIINSIKRYGNAISNKNLHQRIVELFTILESLLL
;
A
#
# COMPACT_ATOMS: atom_id res chain seq x y z
N MET A 1 2.56 -22.80 7.62
CA MET A 1 3.67 -22.19 8.39
C MET A 1 4.07 -23.14 9.52
N LYS A 2 5.28 -23.04 10.12
CA LYS A 2 5.62 -23.88 11.28
C LYS A 2 6.35 -23.09 12.36
N LEU A 3 5.79 -23.11 13.57
CA LEU A 3 6.46 -22.67 14.79
C LEU A 3 7.02 -23.88 15.53
N ASP A 4 8.23 -23.74 16.07
CA ASP A 4 8.82 -24.71 16.99
C ASP A 4 7.97 -24.86 18.26
N ASP A 5 7.92 -26.06 18.83
CA ASP A 5 7.07 -26.39 19.97
C ASP A 5 7.45 -25.60 21.23
N LYS A 6 8.73 -25.26 21.39
CA LYS A 6 9.18 -24.38 22.48
C LYS A 6 8.61 -22.97 22.32
N LYS A 7 8.58 -22.45 21.08
CA LYS A 7 8.00 -21.13 20.77
C LYS A 7 6.48 -21.13 20.96
N LYS A 8 5.78 -22.18 20.53
CA LYS A 8 4.33 -22.32 20.78
C LYS A 8 4.00 -22.26 22.27
N LYS A 9 4.75 -22.98 23.12
CA LYS A 9 4.56 -22.94 24.58
C LYS A 9 4.82 -21.55 25.17
N TYR A 10 5.84 -20.85 24.67
CA TYR A 10 6.12 -19.47 25.10
C TYR A 10 4.99 -18.51 24.71
N ILE A 11 4.56 -18.55 23.45
CA ILE A 11 3.48 -17.72 22.89
C ILE A 11 2.18 -17.95 23.65
N GLU A 12 1.84 -19.22 23.93
CA GLU A 12 0.65 -19.59 24.72
C GLU A 12 0.71 -18.98 26.12
N LYS A 13 1.82 -19.18 26.83
CA LYS A 13 2.00 -18.67 28.19
C LYS A 13 1.89 -17.14 28.23
N GLU A 14 2.53 -16.46 27.29
CA GLU A 14 2.55 -15.00 27.27
C GLU A 14 1.17 -14.41 26.91
N ALA A 15 0.41 -15.06 26.02
CA ALA A 15 -0.95 -14.63 25.72
C ALA A 15 -1.87 -14.70 26.94
N PHE A 16 -1.79 -15.77 27.75
CA PHE A 16 -2.55 -15.84 29.00
C PHE A 16 -2.07 -14.82 30.05
N ASN A 17 -0.78 -14.52 30.09
CA ASN A 17 -0.27 -13.45 30.95
C ASN A 17 -0.85 -12.09 30.55
N ILE A 18 -0.96 -11.81 29.24
CA ILE A 18 -1.55 -10.55 28.72
C ILE A 18 -3.06 -10.53 28.94
N LEU A 19 -3.75 -11.67 28.81
CA LEU A 19 -5.18 -11.78 29.08
C LEU A 19 -5.54 -11.33 30.50
N ALA A 20 -4.69 -11.65 31.48
CA ALA A 20 -4.86 -11.23 32.87
C ALA A 20 -4.67 -9.71 33.09
N LEU A 21 -4.12 -8.99 32.10
CA LEU A 21 -3.87 -7.55 32.13
C LEU A 21 -4.94 -6.73 31.39
N ILE A 22 -5.98 -7.37 30.86
CA ILE A 22 -7.10 -6.69 30.21
C ILE A 22 -7.95 -5.99 31.27
N GLU A 23 -8.26 -4.73 31.00
CA GLU A 23 -9.03 -3.86 31.89
C GLU A 23 -10.36 -3.48 31.24
N GLU A 24 -11.43 -3.44 32.04
CA GLU A 24 -12.70 -2.82 31.66
C GLU A 24 -12.68 -1.37 32.17
N THR A 25 -12.86 -0.42 31.25
CA THR A 25 -12.90 1.01 31.54
C THR A 25 -14.17 1.61 30.98
N GLU A 26 -14.80 2.52 31.72
CA GLU A 26 -15.87 3.35 31.19
C GLU A 26 -15.25 4.56 30.48
N GLU A 27 -15.54 4.72 29.19
CA GLU A 27 -15.05 5.87 28.45
C GLU A 27 -16.10 6.98 28.48
N LYS A 28 -15.76 8.10 29.14
CA LYS A 28 -16.59 9.29 29.10
C LYS A 28 -16.52 9.85 27.69
N SER A 29 -17.69 9.91 27.03
CA SER A 29 -17.89 10.59 25.75
C SER A 29 -17.12 11.91 25.75
N LYS A 30 -16.05 12.01 24.95
CA LYS A 30 -15.38 13.28 24.72
C LYS A 30 -16.39 14.19 24.02
N VAL A 31 -16.69 15.34 24.63
CA VAL A 31 -17.53 16.36 24.01
C VAL A 31 -16.85 16.75 22.69
N ALA A 32 -17.51 16.47 21.58
CA ALA A 32 -17.02 16.85 20.27
C ALA A 32 -16.79 18.37 20.26
N ARG A 33 -15.58 18.78 19.90
CA ARG A 33 -15.33 20.21 19.67
C ARG A 33 -16.12 20.59 18.41
N PRO A 34 -16.89 21.67 18.44
CA PRO A 34 -17.60 22.12 17.25
C PRO A 34 -16.59 22.41 16.14
N ASP A 35 -16.87 21.91 14.94
CA ASP A 35 -16.08 22.26 13.77
C ASP A 35 -16.17 23.77 13.55
N THR A 36 -15.04 24.41 13.24
CA THR A 36 -14.95 25.84 12.97
C THR A 36 -14.28 26.09 11.62
N GLY A 37 -14.55 27.25 11.02
CA GLY A 37 -13.96 27.65 9.73
C GLY A 37 -14.35 26.72 8.58
N SER A 38 -13.37 26.37 7.73
CA SER A 38 -13.59 25.54 6.53
C SER A 38 -14.09 24.13 6.86
N SER A 39 -13.75 23.58 8.03
CA SER A 39 -14.21 22.26 8.47
C SER A 39 -15.73 22.21 8.62
N ASN A 40 -16.36 23.30 9.11
CA ASN A 40 -17.82 23.39 9.24
C ASN A 40 -18.54 23.64 7.89
N GLN A 41 -17.80 23.99 6.83
CA GLN A 41 -18.35 24.20 5.49
C GLN A 41 -18.25 22.95 4.60
N LYS A 42 -17.47 21.95 5.03
CA LYS A 42 -17.40 20.67 4.33
C LYS A 42 -18.74 19.98 4.51
N ILE A 43 -19.33 19.49 3.41
CA ILE A 43 -20.47 18.59 3.49
C ILE A 43 -19.98 17.34 4.23
N PRO A 44 -20.47 17.05 5.45
CA PRO A 44 -20.03 15.88 6.18
C PRO A 44 -20.42 14.64 5.38
N PHE A 45 -19.44 13.78 5.14
CA PHE A 45 -19.73 12.46 4.59
C PHE A 45 -20.33 11.61 5.71
N ASP A 46 -21.66 11.70 5.85
CA ASP A 46 -22.39 11.05 6.92
C ASP A 46 -22.50 9.54 6.67
N LEU A 47 -21.64 8.78 7.36
CA LEU A 47 -21.66 7.32 7.39
C LEU A 47 -22.41 6.79 8.61
N THR A 48 -23.04 7.64 9.41
CA THR A 48 -23.65 7.27 10.69
C THR A 48 -24.82 6.30 10.48
N ASP A 49 -25.59 6.48 9.40
CA ASP A 49 -26.66 5.56 8.99
C ASP A 49 -26.15 4.16 8.58
N LYS A 50 -24.84 4.00 8.34
CA LYS A 50 -24.19 2.72 8.03
C LYS A 50 -23.46 2.10 9.23
N LEU A 51 -23.35 2.81 10.35
CA LEU A 51 -22.78 2.26 11.58
C LEU A 51 -23.81 1.34 12.23
N VAL A 52 -23.76 0.06 11.82
CA VAL A 52 -24.41 -1.04 12.53
C VAL A 52 -23.97 -0.98 14.00
N ASN A 53 -24.88 -1.22 14.96
CA ASN A 53 -24.60 -1.40 16.40
C ASN A 53 -23.49 -2.45 16.64
N SER A 54 -22.24 -2.05 16.45
CA SER A 54 -21.07 -2.93 16.38
C SER A 54 -20.01 -2.39 17.33
N PRO A 55 -19.21 -3.26 17.97
CA PRO A 55 -18.08 -2.83 18.77
C PRO A 55 -17.09 -2.03 17.92
N ILE A 56 -16.59 -0.91 18.46
CA ILE A 56 -15.62 -0.03 17.79
C ILE A 56 -14.25 -0.28 18.43
N ILE A 57 -13.19 -0.40 17.61
CA ILE A 57 -11.82 -0.45 18.12
C ILE A 57 -11.27 0.98 18.17
N ILE A 58 -10.81 1.39 19.36
CA ILE A 58 -10.16 2.67 19.61
C ILE A 58 -8.69 2.39 19.87
N SER A 59 -7.84 2.97 19.03
CA SER A 59 -6.39 2.95 19.18
C SER A 59 -5.90 4.34 19.54
N GLN A 60 -5.08 4.44 20.59
CA GLN A 60 -4.37 5.68 20.91
C GLN A 60 -2.98 5.61 20.28
N THR A 61 -2.57 6.64 19.57
CA THR A 61 -1.27 6.73 18.90
C THR A 61 -0.41 7.83 19.52
N ASP A 62 0.89 7.58 19.63
CA ASP A 62 1.92 8.59 19.89
C ASP A 62 2.75 8.75 18.63
N PHE A 63 2.68 9.92 17.98
CA PHE A 63 3.28 10.35 16.69
C PHE A 63 3.43 9.30 15.57
N GLU A 64 4.13 8.20 15.81
CA GLU A 64 4.44 7.11 14.87
C GLU A 64 3.89 5.73 15.27
N SER A 65 3.43 5.51 16.51
CA SER A 65 3.10 4.17 17.00
C SER A 65 1.81 4.10 17.82
N VAL A 66 1.09 2.98 17.72
CA VAL A 66 -0.06 2.69 18.60
C VAL A 66 0.46 2.37 19.99
N ILE A 67 -0.03 3.09 20.99
CA ILE A 67 0.35 2.93 22.40
C ILE A 67 -0.72 2.26 23.24
N SER A 68 -1.99 2.26 22.83
CA SER A 68 -3.06 1.49 23.49
C SER A 68 -4.15 1.10 22.50
N LYS A 69 -4.87 0.01 22.81
CA LYS A 69 -5.93 -0.54 21.96
C LYS A 69 -7.07 -1.07 22.82
N LYS A 70 -8.29 -0.62 22.55
CA LYS A 70 -9.51 -0.97 23.28
C LYS A 70 -10.66 -1.25 22.32
N GLN A 71 -11.52 -2.19 22.67
CA GLN A 71 -12.80 -2.40 22.01
C GLN A 71 -13.92 -1.82 22.87
N CYS A 72 -14.67 -0.86 22.33
CA CYS A 72 -15.73 -0.15 23.02
C CYS A 72 -17.10 -0.50 22.46
N PHE A 73 -18.06 -0.74 23.35
CA PHE A 73 -19.46 -0.99 23.02
C PHE A 73 -20.35 -0.43 24.13
N ASN A 74 -21.31 0.42 23.79
CA ASN A 74 -22.25 1.06 24.72
C ASN A 74 -21.57 1.73 25.95
N GLY A 75 -20.49 2.48 25.72
CA GLY A 75 -19.75 3.20 26.78
C GLY A 75 -18.82 2.35 27.65
N LYS A 76 -18.83 1.02 27.46
CA LYS A 76 -17.89 0.09 28.10
C LYS A 76 -16.77 -0.25 27.13
N CYS A 77 -15.53 -0.09 27.57
CA CYS A 77 -14.34 -0.38 26.80
C CYS A 77 -13.52 -1.48 27.47
N ILE A 78 -13.17 -2.50 26.71
CA ILE A 78 -12.32 -3.60 27.16
C ILE A 78 -11.03 -3.55 26.34
N GLY A 79 -9.87 -3.57 26.99
CA GLY A 79 -8.60 -3.61 26.26
C GLY A 79 -7.38 -3.43 27.13
N LEU A 80 -6.29 -2.99 26.49
CA LEU A 80 -4.99 -2.81 27.14
C LEU A 80 -4.67 -1.32 27.26
N ASN A 81 -4.21 -0.92 28.44
CA ASN A 81 -3.65 0.42 28.69
C ASN A 81 -2.23 0.55 28.10
N ILE A 82 -1.64 1.74 28.21
CA ILE A 82 -0.34 2.07 27.60
C ILE A 82 0.81 1.16 28.09
N GLU A 83 0.80 0.80 29.38
CA GLU A 83 1.86 -0.01 29.96
C GLU A 83 1.73 -1.48 29.55
N ASN A 84 0.50 -2.01 29.58
CA ASN A 84 0.21 -3.41 29.28
C ASN A 84 0.28 -3.69 27.77
N TYR A 85 -0.04 -2.71 26.93
CA TYR A 85 0.03 -2.85 25.48
C TYR A 85 1.46 -3.17 24.98
N LYS A 86 2.49 -2.66 25.66
CA LYS A 86 3.90 -2.97 25.34
C LYS A 86 4.21 -4.46 25.37
N ARG A 87 3.50 -5.26 26.20
CA ARG A 87 3.67 -6.71 26.23
C ARG A 87 3.10 -7.38 24.98
N LEU A 88 1.95 -6.90 24.51
CA LEU A 88 1.35 -7.37 23.25
C LEU A 88 2.27 -7.06 22.07
N VAL A 89 2.83 -5.85 22.02
CA VAL A 89 3.82 -5.47 20.98
C VAL A 89 5.02 -6.41 20.99
N LYS A 90 5.59 -6.72 22.17
CA LYS A 90 6.71 -7.65 22.29
C LYS A 90 6.37 -9.08 21.84
N LEU A 91 5.17 -9.55 22.17
CA LEU A 91 4.69 -10.86 21.71
C LEU A 91 4.56 -10.88 20.18
N ASN A 92 3.96 -9.84 19.61
CA ASN A 92 3.83 -9.66 18.16
C ASN A 92 5.21 -9.64 17.48
N ASP A 93 6.16 -8.84 17.99
CA ASP A 93 7.54 -8.79 17.50
C ASP A 93 8.22 -10.17 17.50
N THR A 94 7.97 -10.96 18.55
CA THR A 94 8.56 -12.30 18.68
C THR A 94 8.01 -13.24 17.61
N ILE A 95 6.71 -13.17 17.31
CA ILE A 95 6.08 -13.97 16.27
C ILE A 95 6.54 -13.51 14.88
N HIS A 96 6.57 -12.20 14.64
CA HIS A 96 6.97 -11.60 13.37
C HIS A 96 8.48 -11.74 13.08
N LYS A 97 9.32 -12.07 14.05
CA LYS A 97 10.72 -12.41 13.78
C LYS A 97 10.89 -13.70 12.98
N GLU A 98 9.88 -14.58 12.96
CA GLU A 98 9.95 -15.80 12.17
C GLU A 98 9.85 -15.50 10.68
N LYS A 99 10.90 -15.85 9.94
CA LYS A 99 11.00 -15.62 8.49
C LYS A 99 9.81 -16.20 7.72
N SER A 100 9.34 -17.39 8.10
CA SER A 100 8.18 -18.03 7.46
C SER A 100 6.85 -17.28 7.66
N ILE A 101 6.79 -16.37 8.63
CA ILE A 101 5.61 -15.54 8.94
C ILE A 101 5.79 -14.15 8.31
N ASN A 102 6.88 -13.43 8.60
CA ASN A 102 7.07 -12.04 8.11
C ASN A 102 7.19 -11.90 6.59
N GLN A 103 7.50 -12.98 5.88
CA GLN A 103 7.54 -12.96 4.43
C GLN A 103 6.16 -12.86 3.81
N VAL A 104 5.08 -13.19 4.54
CA VAL A 104 3.74 -13.32 3.96
C VAL A 104 2.62 -12.79 4.86
N ILE A 105 2.88 -12.44 6.12
CA ILE A 105 1.92 -11.82 7.05
C ILE A 105 2.47 -10.48 7.54
N SER A 106 1.61 -9.48 7.63
CA SER A 106 1.93 -8.16 8.18
C SER A 106 1.94 -8.17 9.71
N LYS A 107 2.73 -7.28 10.30
CA LYS A 107 2.82 -7.17 11.76
C LYS A 107 1.48 -6.72 12.36
N GLU A 108 0.78 -5.84 11.66
CA GLU A 108 -0.53 -5.30 12.02
C GLU A 108 -1.59 -6.42 12.05
N PHE A 109 -1.60 -7.30 11.04
CA PHE A 109 -2.55 -8.42 11.01
C PHE A 109 -2.35 -9.38 12.18
N ILE A 110 -1.09 -9.70 12.53
CA ILE A 110 -0.81 -10.53 13.70
C ILE A 110 -1.36 -9.83 14.94
N GLU A 111 -1.03 -8.54 15.13
CA GLU A 111 -1.50 -7.75 16.26
C GLU A 111 -3.02 -7.78 16.42
N ASP A 112 -3.75 -7.56 15.33
CA ASP A 112 -5.23 -7.60 15.29
C ASP A 112 -5.75 -8.96 15.75
N LYS A 113 -5.18 -10.07 15.25
CA LYS A 113 -5.60 -11.42 15.64
C LYS A 113 -5.27 -11.77 17.08
N ILE A 114 -4.14 -11.29 17.60
CA ILE A 114 -3.83 -11.42 19.03
C ILE A 114 -4.88 -10.68 19.86
N PHE A 115 -5.18 -9.44 19.48
CA PHE A 115 -6.14 -8.61 20.20
C PHE A 115 -7.57 -9.18 20.15
N ASP A 116 -8.03 -9.63 18.99
CA ASP A 116 -9.35 -10.24 18.80
C ASP A 116 -9.52 -11.48 19.68
N TRP A 117 -8.49 -12.34 19.75
CA TRP A 117 -8.51 -13.52 20.61
C TRP A 117 -8.57 -13.16 22.09
N LEU A 118 -7.77 -12.17 22.51
CA LEU A 118 -7.73 -11.68 23.89
C LEU A 118 -9.10 -11.16 24.33
N ILE A 119 -9.73 -10.31 23.53
CA ILE A 119 -11.05 -9.74 23.84
C ILE A 119 -12.13 -10.81 23.86
N SER A 120 -12.13 -11.72 22.88
CA SER A 120 -13.11 -12.81 22.79
C SER A 120 -13.00 -13.76 23.99
N THR A 121 -11.78 -14.15 24.36
CA THR A 121 -11.50 -15.04 25.50
C THR A 121 -11.88 -14.38 26.83
N PHE A 122 -11.59 -13.08 26.97
CA PHE A 122 -11.97 -12.31 28.16
C PHE A 122 -13.49 -12.24 28.33
N LYS A 123 -14.22 -11.91 27.26
CA LYS A 123 -15.69 -11.83 27.27
C LYS A 123 -16.35 -13.18 27.56
N ASN A 124 -15.85 -14.24 26.94
CA ASN A 124 -16.44 -15.58 27.05
C ASN A 124 -15.94 -16.36 28.29
N LYS A 125 -14.94 -15.83 29.01
CA LYS A 125 -14.25 -16.47 30.16
C LYS A 125 -13.70 -17.87 29.87
N LYS A 126 -13.57 -18.23 28.59
CA LYS A 126 -13.10 -19.52 28.12
C LYS A 126 -12.45 -19.35 26.76
N ALA A 127 -11.34 -20.07 26.54
CA ALA A 127 -10.73 -20.21 25.23
C ALA A 127 -11.28 -21.48 24.57
N ASP A 128 -11.83 -21.34 23.35
CA ASP A 128 -12.35 -22.48 22.59
C ASP A 128 -11.23 -23.35 21.99
N LYS A 129 -10.07 -22.75 21.74
CA LYS A 129 -8.82 -23.38 21.27
C LYS A 129 -7.63 -22.76 22.01
N SER A 130 -6.51 -23.48 22.06
CA SER A 130 -5.23 -22.87 22.48
C SER A 130 -4.88 -21.70 21.57
N PHE A 131 -4.30 -20.66 22.15
CA PHE A 131 -3.96 -19.43 21.44
C PHE A 131 -3.02 -19.69 20.25
N ALA A 132 -1.99 -20.51 20.45
CA ALA A 132 -1.03 -20.83 19.40
C ALA A 132 -1.71 -21.54 18.21
N ASN A 133 -2.67 -22.43 18.45
CA ASN A 133 -3.38 -23.11 17.36
C ASN A 133 -4.37 -22.16 16.68
N PHE A 134 -5.12 -21.36 17.45
CA PHE A 134 -6.00 -20.33 16.90
C PHE A 134 -5.24 -19.38 15.98
N LEU A 135 -4.11 -18.85 16.45
CA LEU A 135 -3.33 -17.89 15.68
C LEU A 135 -2.81 -18.52 14.38
N MET A 136 -2.25 -19.74 14.46
CA MET A 136 -1.74 -20.42 13.27
C MET A 136 -2.85 -20.72 12.24
N ASP A 137 -4.03 -21.13 12.70
CA ASP A 137 -5.20 -21.33 11.83
C ASP A 137 -5.58 -20.02 11.12
N GLU A 138 -5.65 -18.90 11.85
CA GLU A 138 -5.97 -17.58 11.28
C GLU A 138 -4.91 -17.10 10.28
N LEU A 139 -3.62 -17.31 10.59
CA LEU A 139 -2.52 -16.96 9.70
C LEU A 139 -2.55 -17.80 8.41
N GLU A 140 -2.84 -19.09 8.48
CA GLU A 140 -2.90 -19.94 7.29
C GLU A 140 -4.14 -19.63 6.42
N ASN A 141 -5.28 -19.37 7.05
CA ASN A 141 -6.54 -19.03 6.36
C ASN A 141 -6.50 -17.65 5.69
N SER A 142 -5.62 -16.74 6.15
CA SER A 142 -5.48 -15.41 5.55
C SER A 142 -4.68 -15.41 4.24
N LEU A 143 -3.86 -16.44 4.00
CA LEU A 143 -2.99 -16.52 2.83
C LEU A 143 -3.78 -16.76 1.54
N LYS A 144 -3.89 -15.73 0.71
CA LYS A 144 -4.60 -15.78 -0.59
C LYS A 144 -3.65 -15.39 -1.71
N ALA A 145 -3.81 -16.02 -2.87
CA ALA A 145 -3.14 -15.58 -4.08
C ALA A 145 -3.89 -14.35 -4.62
N ILE A 146 -3.29 -13.17 -4.50
CA ILE A 146 -3.89 -11.90 -4.88
C ILE A 146 -3.00 -11.25 -5.94
N LYS A 147 -3.64 -10.70 -6.97
CA LYS A 147 -2.98 -9.86 -7.98
C LYS A 147 -3.28 -8.39 -7.66
N TYR A 148 -2.24 -7.63 -7.36
CA TYR A 148 -2.35 -6.21 -7.06
C TYR A 148 -2.09 -5.41 -8.33
N HIS A 149 -2.89 -4.38 -8.55
CA HIS A 149 -2.80 -3.49 -9.70
C HIS A 149 -2.51 -2.08 -9.20
N PHE A 150 -1.38 -1.52 -9.59
CA PHE A 150 -1.01 -0.15 -9.25
C PHE A 150 -1.08 0.72 -10.51
N PRO A 151 -1.98 1.70 -10.56
CA PRO A 151 -2.05 2.63 -11.68
C PRO A 151 -0.74 3.41 -11.84
N THR A 152 -0.29 3.54 -13.09
CA THR A 152 0.90 4.31 -13.47
C THR A 152 0.47 5.58 -14.18
N LEU A 153 0.84 6.73 -13.61
CA LEU A 153 0.53 8.04 -14.16
C LEU A 153 1.50 8.38 -15.29
N TYR A 154 1.03 9.14 -16.28
CA TYR A 154 1.85 9.70 -17.37
C TYR A 154 2.63 8.70 -18.23
N LEU A 155 2.19 7.44 -18.29
CA LEU A 155 2.76 6.40 -19.15
C LEU A 155 1.69 5.91 -20.13
N ASP A 156 2.03 5.88 -21.41
CA ASP A 156 1.27 5.18 -22.45
C ASP A 156 2.14 4.06 -23.03
N ILE A 157 1.57 2.87 -23.24
CA ILE A 157 2.27 1.72 -23.84
C ILE A 157 1.45 1.18 -25.02
N ASN A 158 2.11 0.78 -26.11
CA ASN A 158 1.42 0.19 -27.26
C ASN A 158 0.96 -1.25 -26.99
N LYS A 159 1.78 -2.02 -26.27
CA LYS A 159 1.55 -3.45 -26.01
C LYS A 159 1.95 -3.80 -24.57
N PRO A 160 1.28 -4.77 -23.94
CA PRO A 160 1.71 -5.29 -22.65
C PRO A 160 3.09 -5.93 -22.72
N PHE A 161 3.88 -5.81 -21.65
CA PHE A 161 5.21 -6.42 -21.50
C PHE A 161 5.52 -6.74 -20.03
N GLU A 162 6.65 -7.39 -19.77
CA GLU A 162 7.06 -7.80 -18.42
C GLU A 162 8.50 -7.40 -18.10
N ILE A 163 8.73 -6.98 -16.85
CA ILE A 163 10.07 -6.74 -16.28
C ILE A 163 10.14 -7.52 -14.96
N GLY A 164 11.00 -8.56 -14.91
CA GLY A 164 10.90 -9.58 -13.87
C GLY A 164 9.54 -10.29 -13.92
N LYS A 165 8.90 -10.50 -12.77
CA LYS A 165 7.51 -11.02 -12.69
C LYS A 165 6.44 -9.93 -12.63
N VAL A 166 6.79 -8.67 -12.91
CA VAL A 166 5.84 -7.55 -12.93
C VAL A 166 5.33 -7.37 -14.35
N SER A 167 4.01 -7.41 -14.51
CA SER A 167 3.33 -7.14 -15.78
C SER A 167 3.00 -5.66 -15.93
N PHE A 168 3.37 -5.06 -17.06
CA PHE A 168 2.93 -3.74 -17.50
C PHE A 168 1.79 -3.93 -18.51
N ASN A 169 0.62 -3.37 -18.21
CA ASN A 169 -0.57 -3.52 -19.03
C ASN A 169 -1.47 -2.29 -18.85
N PHE A 170 -2.64 -2.23 -19.48
CA PHE A 170 -3.55 -1.10 -19.39
C PHE A 170 -5.00 -1.55 -19.29
N PHE A 171 -5.84 -0.75 -18.64
CA PHE A 171 -7.25 -1.11 -18.46
C PHE A 171 -8.04 -0.91 -19.75
N THR A 172 -8.47 -2.01 -20.37
CA THR A 172 -9.25 -1.95 -21.61
C THR A 172 -10.74 -1.79 -21.34
N LYS A 173 -11.49 -1.47 -22.39
CA LYS A 173 -12.96 -1.45 -22.35
C LYS A 173 -13.52 -2.83 -21.95
N GLU A 174 -12.94 -3.89 -22.47
CA GLU A 174 -13.35 -5.27 -22.24
C GLU A 174 -13.15 -5.67 -20.77
N TYR A 175 -12.07 -5.21 -20.14
CA TYR A 175 -11.82 -5.42 -18.71
C TYR A 175 -12.96 -4.86 -17.84
N PHE A 176 -13.37 -3.61 -18.08
CA PHE A 176 -14.48 -3.01 -17.31
C PHE A 176 -15.82 -3.67 -17.61
N ASN A 177 -16.10 -4.01 -18.87
CA ASN A 177 -17.33 -4.71 -19.23
C ASN A 177 -17.42 -6.06 -18.48
N TYR A 178 -16.33 -6.82 -18.43
CA TYR A 178 -16.27 -8.08 -17.68
C TYR A 178 -16.50 -7.88 -16.17
N LEU A 179 -15.86 -6.87 -15.57
CA LEU A 179 -16.06 -6.55 -14.15
C LEU A 179 -17.53 -6.20 -13.85
N GLU A 180 -18.12 -5.31 -14.65
CA GLU A 180 -19.50 -4.86 -14.50
C GLU A 180 -20.48 -6.04 -14.58
N GLU A 181 -20.32 -6.93 -15.57
CA GLU A 181 -21.13 -8.14 -15.72
C GLU A 181 -21.00 -9.09 -14.53
N HIS A 182 -19.78 -9.29 -14.03
CA HIS A 182 -19.52 -10.16 -12.88
C HIS A 182 -20.20 -9.62 -11.61
N TYR A 183 -20.11 -8.32 -11.34
CA TYR A 183 -20.75 -7.71 -10.18
C TYR A 183 -22.27 -7.70 -10.28
N LYS A 184 -22.83 -7.42 -11.46
CA LYS A 184 -24.28 -7.53 -11.71
C LYS A 184 -24.83 -8.92 -11.40
N LYS A 185 -24.06 -9.98 -11.72
CA LYS A 185 -24.46 -11.37 -11.43
C LYS A 185 -24.33 -11.74 -9.95
N LYS A 186 -23.30 -11.21 -9.27
CA LYS A 186 -22.98 -11.61 -7.88
C LYS A 186 -23.86 -10.93 -6.84
N ASP A 187 -24.19 -9.66 -7.02
CA ASP A 187 -25.01 -8.88 -6.06
C ASP A 187 -25.90 -7.86 -6.80
N PRO A 188 -27.01 -8.31 -7.42
CA PRO A 188 -27.89 -7.45 -8.23
C PRO A 188 -28.51 -6.30 -7.43
N GLU A 189 -28.80 -6.53 -6.13
CA GLU A 189 -29.50 -5.56 -5.26
C GLU A 189 -28.59 -4.43 -4.75
N LYS A 190 -27.27 -4.66 -4.68
CA LYS A 190 -26.29 -3.62 -4.30
C LYS A 190 -25.60 -2.95 -5.49
N TYR A 191 -25.96 -3.32 -6.71
CA TYR A 191 -25.38 -2.71 -7.91
C TYR A 191 -25.72 -1.22 -7.95
N ARG A 192 -24.70 -0.37 -7.78
CA ARG A 192 -24.76 1.07 -7.99
C ARG A 192 -24.03 1.41 -9.28
N ASP A 193 -24.44 2.48 -9.97
CA ASP A 193 -23.82 2.95 -11.23
C ASP A 193 -22.40 3.56 -11.04
N ASP A 194 -21.76 3.27 -9.90
CA ASP A 194 -20.42 3.73 -9.50
C ASP A 194 -19.32 3.23 -10.47
N PHE A 195 -19.62 2.20 -11.29
CA PHE A 195 -18.71 1.71 -12.34
C PHE A 195 -18.47 2.74 -13.45
N SER A 196 -19.42 3.65 -13.69
CA SER A 196 -19.27 4.68 -14.72
C SER A 196 -18.15 5.66 -14.39
N GLU A 197 -18.04 6.09 -13.12
CA GLU A 197 -16.96 6.96 -12.64
C GLU A 197 -15.62 6.23 -12.62
N PHE A 198 -15.60 5.00 -12.13
CA PHE A 198 -14.39 4.16 -12.10
C PHE A 198 -13.83 3.96 -13.51
N ARG A 199 -14.70 3.64 -14.48
CA ARG A 199 -14.34 3.49 -15.89
C ARG A 199 -13.82 4.79 -16.50
N LYS A 200 -14.50 5.92 -16.25
CA LYS A 200 -14.04 7.25 -16.73
C LYS A 200 -12.64 7.59 -16.22
N LYS A 201 -12.33 7.19 -14.99
CA LYS A 201 -11.03 7.47 -14.35
C LYS A 201 -9.90 6.57 -14.85
N TYR A 202 -10.15 5.27 -15.04
CA TYR A 202 -9.09 4.28 -15.23
C TYR A 202 -9.00 3.68 -16.65
N GLN A 203 -10.02 3.80 -17.50
CA GLN A 203 -9.95 3.23 -18.85
C GLN A 203 -8.83 3.85 -19.69
N GLY A 204 -8.00 3.00 -20.30
CA GLY A 204 -6.80 3.40 -21.05
C GLY A 204 -5.58 3.67 -20.17
N MET A 205 -5.74 3.73 -18.84
CA MET A 205 -4.64 3.97 -17.92
C MET A 205 -3.74 2.73 -17.82
N VAL A 206 -2.43 2.95 -17.87
CA VAL A 206 -1.43 1.92 -17.64
C VAL A 206 -1.42 1.54 -16.16
N TYR A 207 -1.23 0.26 -15.88
CA TYR A 207 -0.98 -0.26 -14.55
C TYR A 207 0.19 -1.24 -14.58
N VAL A 208 0.87 -1.32 -13.44
CA VAL A 208 1.80 -2.40 -13.13
C VAL A 208 1.15 -3.36 -12.16
N ALA A 209 1.37 -4.66 -12.36
CA ALA A 209 0.76 -5.67 -11.51
C ALA A 209 1.72 -6.79 -11.13
N TYR A 210 1.55 -7.27 -9.91
CA TYR A 210 2.31 -8.38 -9.33
C TYR A 210 1.36 -9.31 -8.59
N SER A 211 1.60 -10.62 -8.70
CA SER A 211 0.81 -11.65 -8.03
C SER A 211 1.61 -12.27 -6.90
N VAL A 212 1.05 -12.29 -5.70
CA VAL A 212 1.72 -12.83 -4.50
C VAL A 212 0.72 -13.62 -3.66
N LYS A 213 1.20 -14.67 -3.00
CA LYS A 213 0.43 -15.40 -1.99
C LYS A 213 0.83 -14.91 -0.61
N ALA A 214 0.00 -14.06 -0.03
CA ALA A 214 0.22 -13.44 1.26
C ALA A 214 -1.11 -13.06 1.92
N GLU A 215 -1.05 -12.62 3.16
CA GLU A 215 -2.10 -11.80 3.77
C GLU A 215 -2.24 -10.48 3.01
N SER A 216 -3.44 -9.90 2.99
CA SER A 216 -3.80 -8.79 2.12
C SER A 216 -2.87 -7.58 2.22
N SER A 217 -2.60 -7.09 3.43
CA SER A 217 -1.75 -5.92 3.65
C SER A 217 -0.30 -6.21 3.29
N ARG A 218 0.22 -7.36 3.75
CA ARG A 218 1.60 -7.76 3.41
C ARG A 218 1.80 -8.02 1.92
N GLY A 219 0.80 -8.60 1.27
CA GLY A 219 0.80 -8.83 -0.17
C GLY A 219 0.85 -7.53 -0.95
N GLU A 220 0.12 -6.50 -0.51
CA GLU A 220 0.17 -5.18 -1.13
C GLU A 220 1.55 -4.55 -1.01
N GLU A 221 2.17 -4.60 0.17
CA GLU A 221 3.55 -4.10 0.39
C GLU A 221 4.55 -4.77 -0.54
N ILE A 222 4.57 -6.11 -0.57
CA ILE A 222 5.48 -6.88 -1.42
C ILE A 222 5.24 -6.54 -2.89
N ALA A 223 3.98 -6.54 -3.32
CA ALA A 223 3.63 -6.21 -4.69
C ALA A 223 4.07 -4.78 -5.06
N PHE A 224 3.87 -3.81 -4.16
CA PHE A 224 4.27 -2.43 -4.36
C PHE A 224 5.78 -2.28 -4.46
N GLU A 225 6.56 -2.95 -3.60
CA GLU A 225 8.02 -2.95 -3.68
C GLU A 225 8.53 -3.53 -5.01
N LYS A 226 7.96 -4.66 -5.44
CA LYS A 226 8.32 -5.33 -6.71
C LYS A 226 7.96 -4.48 -7.91
N CYS A 227 6.73 -3.95 -7.94
CA CYS A 227 6.27 -3.05 -8.99
C CYS A 227 7.09 -1.76 -9.06
N SER A 228 7.42 -1.16 -7.92
CA SER A 228 8.25 0.06 -7.86
C SER A 228 9.63 -0.19 -8.45
N LEU A 229 10.27 -1.32 -8.11
CA LEU A 229 11.58 -1.68 -8.64
C LEU A 229 11.54 -1.92 -10.15
N ALA A 230 10.51 -2.60 -10.66
CA ALA A 230 10.34 -2.82 -12.09
C ALA A 230 10.11 -1.51 -12.86
N VAL A 231 9.37 -0.57 -12.27
CA VAL A 231 9.22 0.79 -12.80
C VAL A 231 10.56 1.52 -12.81
N ASP A 232 11.37 1.41 -11.76
CA ASP A 232 12.71 2.03 -11.72
C ASP A 232 13.63 1.45 -12.81
N VAL A 233 13.59 0.14 -13.06
CA VAL A 233 14.29 -0.50 -14.20
C VAL A 233 13.81 0.07 -15.54
N LEU A 234 12.49 0.20 -15.73
CA LEU A 234 11.94 0.78 -16.95
C LEU A 234 12.45 2.20 -17.18
N LYS A 235 12.50 3.00 -16.11
CA LYS A 235 13.03 4.36 -16.14
C LYS A 235 14.51 4.37 -16.52
N MET A 236 15.33 3.49 -15.93
CA MET A 236 16.76 3.36 -16.28
C MET A 236 16.99 3.08 -17.77
N CYS A 237 16.09 2.32 -18.38
CA CYS A 237 16.16 1.95 -19.80
C CYS A 237 15.46 2.97 -20.72
N SER A 238 15.00 4.11 -20.20
CA SER A 238 14.29 5.13 -20.99
C SER A 238 15.24 6.06 -21.75
N GLU A 239 14.70 6.81 -22.72
CA GLU A 239 15.45 7.79 -23.51
C GLU A 239 16.10 8.92 -22.70
N THR A 240 15.63 9.22 -21.49
CA THR A 240 16.25 10.22 -20.61
C THR A 240 17.69 9.89 -20.27
N THR A 241 18.06 8.60 -20.28
CA THR A 241 19.43 8.14 -20.08
C THR A 241 20.37 8.62 -21.19
N ASP A 242 19.90 8.65 -22.45
CA ASP A 242 20.68 9.11 -23.60
C ASP A 242 20.54 10.62 -23.82
N PHE A 243 19.37 11.16 -23.48
CA PHE A 243 18.98 12.55 -23.70
C PHE A 243 18.56 13.19 -22.36
N PRO A 244 19.51 13.74 -21.58
CA PRO A 244 19.22 14.28 -20.25
C PRO A 244 18.15 15.38 -20.25
N ASN A 245 17.96 16.08 -21.36
CA ASN A 245 16.94 17.14 -21.47
C ASN A 245 15.51 16.61 -21.61
N VAL A 246 15.33 15.30 -21.85
CA VAL A 246 14.00 14.68 -21.88
C VAL A 246 13.54 14.40 -20.44
N GLU A 247 12.41 15.01 -20.06
CA GLU A 247 11.82 14.81 -18.74
C GLU A 247 11.09 13.47 -18.65
N LEU A 248 11.41 12.67 -17.63
CA LEU A 248 10.69 11.44 -17.31
C LEU A 248 9.70 11.70 -16.18
N GLY A 249 8.41 11.73 -16.50
CA GLY A 249 7.35 12.11 -15.55
C GLY A 249 6.49 10.97 -15.03
N PHE A 250 6.65 9.74 -15.54
CA PHE A 250 5.77 8.64 -15.16
C PHE A 250 6.19 7.97 -13.85
N ASP A 251 5.22 7.59 -13.04
CA ASP A 251 5.43 6.75 -11.85
C ASP A 251 4.13 6.09 -11.41
N ILE A 252 4.23 5.16 -10.47
CA ILE A 252 3.08 4.63 -9.74
C ILE A 252 2.42 5.79 -8.98
N ASP A 253 1.10 5.91 -9.04
CA ASP A 253 0.32 6.97 -8.39
C ASP A 253 0.73 7.20 -6.92
N ARG A 254 0.88 6.11 -6.16
CA ARG A 254 1.33 6.10 -4.76
C ARG A 254 2.73 6.72 -4.51
N ARG A 255 3.60 6.79 -5.54
CA ARG A 255 4.95 7.39 -5.45
C ARG A 255 5.00 8.87 -5.81
N VAL A 256 3.91 9.42 -6.36
CA VAL A 256 3.89 10.83 -6.80
C VAL A 256 3.65 11.75 -5.61
N ASN A 257 4.74 12.36 -5.13
CA ASN A 257 4.74 13.19 -3.92
C ASN A 257 4.20 14.62 -4.11
N ILE A 258 4.02 15.07 -5.35
CA ILE A 258 3.58 16.44 -5.67
C ILE A 258 2.39 16.34 -6.61
N ASN A 259 1.28 17.02 -6.27
CA ASN A 259 0.17 17.17 -7.21
C ASN A 259 0.67 17.96 -8.43
N PRO A 260 0.79 17.33 -9.60
CA PRO A 260 1.30 18.02 -10.77
C PRO A 260 0.20 18.85 -11.45
N GLN A 261 -1.01 18.87 -10.87
CA GLN A 261 -2.15 19.65 -11.33
C GLN A 261 -2.29 20.93 -10.51
N ASN A 262 -2.32 22.06 -11.18
CA ASN A 262 -2.69 23.34 -10.57
C ASN A 262 -4.01 23.81 -11.16
N GLU A 263 -4.92 24.20 -10.28
CA GLU A 263 -6.22 24.76 -10.65
C GLU A 263 -6.28 26.20 -10.15
N VAL A 264 -6.54 27.15 -11.06
CA VAL A 264 -6.71 28.56 -10.71
C VAL A 264 -8.11 28.99 -11.08
N PHE A 265 -8.89 29.36 -10.07
CA PHE A 265 -10.19 29.99 -10.23
C PHE A 265 -9.99 31.48 -10.48
N VAL A 266 -10.45 31.95 -11.63
CA VAL A 266 -10.47 33.37 -11.99
C VAL A 266 -11.93 33.80 -12.00
N CYS A 267 -12.25 34.87 -11.29
CA CYS A 267 -13.56 35.51 -11.35
C CYS A 267 -13.38 37.03 -11.36
N ASN A 268 -14.37 37.76 -11.86
CA ASN A 268 -14.36 39.22 -11.81
C ASN A 268 -14.46 39.67 -10.33
N ALA A 269 -13.60 40.64 -9.96
CA ALA A 269 -13.50 41.14 -8.59
C ALA A 269 -14.75 41.92 -8.14
N GLU A 270 -15.46 42.56 -9.07
CA GLU A 270 -16.65 43.36 -8.81
C GLU A 270 -17.94 42.53 -8.89
N ASN A 271 -17.99 41.55 -9.78
CA ASN A 271 -19.10 40.59 -9.86
C ASN A 271 -18.60 39.14 -10.00
N ARG A 272 -18.61 38.40 -8.89
CA ARG A 272 -18.06 37.02 -8.82
C ARG A 272 -18.78 36.01 -9.70
N LEU A 273 -19.99 36.34 -10.18
CA LEU A 273 -20.76 35.48 -11.09
C LEU A 273 -20.38 35.68 -12.56
N ASP A 274 -19.71 36.79 -12.88
CA ASP A 274 -19.23 37.09 -14.22
C ASP A 274 -17.80 36.56 -14.42
N ASP A 275 -17.51 36.06 -15.63
CA ASP A 275 -16.19 35.61 -16.07
C ASP A 275 -15.53 34.51 -15.22
N LEU A 276 -16.31 33.63 -14.59
CA LEU A 276 -15.76 32.46 -13.89
C LEU A 276 -15.01 31.55 -14.87
N LYS A 277 -13.69 31.45 -14.69
CA LYS A 277 -12.80 30.61 -15.51
C LYS A 277 -11.98 29.71 -14.60
N LEU A 278 -11.83 28.45 -15.03
CA LEU A 278 -10.95 27.48 -14.40
C LEU A 278 -9.73 27.27 -15.30
N ASN A 279 -8.57 27.72 -14.86
CA ASN A 279 -7.32 27.45 -15.55
C ASN A 279 -6.67 26.21 -14.96
N LEU A 280 -6.45 25.21 -15.81
CA LEU A 280 -5.82 23.94 -15.44
C LEU A 280 -4.40 23.89 -16.00
N SER A 281 -3.42 23.64 -15.15
CA SER A 281 -2.06 23.28 -15.56
C SER A 281 -1.80 21.84 -15.17
N ARG A 282 -1.35 21.01 -16.12
CA ARG A 282 -1.03 19.58 -15.95
C ARG A 282 0.27 19.25 -16.69
N PRO A 283 0.97 18.14 -16.37
CA PRO A 283 2.09 17.68 -17.17
C PRO A 283 1.69 17.55 -18.63
N LYS A 284 2.47 18.16 -19.53
CA LYS A 284 2.08 18.33 -20.93
C LYS A 284 2.10 17.03 -21.73
N HIS A 285 2.90 16.05 -21.34
CA HIS A 285 3.15 14.86 -22.14
C HIS A 285 3.21 13.60 -21.27
N HIS A 286 2.49 12.56 -21.73
CA HIS A 286 2.72 11.19 -21.29
C HIS A 286 3.98 10.67 -21.99
N HIS A 287 4.79 9.92 -21.26
CA HIS A 287 5.87 9.15 -21.85
C HIS A 287 5.26 7.98 -22.64
N LYS A 288 5.62 7.86 -23.92
CA LYS A 288 5.04 6.87 -24.82
C LYS A 288 6.07 5.79 -25.13
N ILE A 289 5.76 4.55 -24.78
CA ILE A 289 6.51 3.38 -25.20
C ILE A 289 5.83 2.78 -26.43
N ASP A 290 6.25 3.27 -27.58
CA ASP A 290 5.92 2.65 -28.86
C ASP A 290 6.89 1.52 -29.21
N ASP A 291 6.69 0.87 -30.36
CA ASP A 291 7.53 -0.26 -30.77
C ASP A 291 9.02 0.17 -30.93
N LYS A 292 9.29 1.42 -31.33
CA LYS A 292 10.66 1.94 -31.53
C LYS A 292 11.34 2.25 -30.19
N GLU A 293 10.63 2.87 -29.26
CA GLU A 293 11.18 3.10 -27.92
C GLU A 293 11.36 1.78 -27.16
N TRP A 294 10.47 0.80 -27.38
CA TRP A 294 10.67 -0.54 -26.85
C TRP A 294 11.95 -1.22 -27.37
N GLU A 295 12.23 -1.15 -28.67
CA GLU A 295 13.50 -1.65 -29.24
C GLU A 295 14.73 -0.99 -28.57
N ARG A 296 14.64 0.32 -28.28
CA ARG A 296 15.70 1.04 -27.56
C ARG A 296 15.83 0.57 -26.12
N ILE A 297 14.73 0.42 -25.39
CA ILE A 297 14.69 -0.14 -24.03
C ILE A 297 15.40 -1.51 -24.02
N ILE A 298 15.12 -2.37 -25.00
CA ILE A 298 15.78 -3.67 -25.15
C ILE A 298 17.29 -3.51 -25.39
N SER A 299 17.70 -2.59 -26.27
CA SER A 299 19.12 -2.30 -26.53
C SER A 299 19.87 -1.73 -25.32
N ARG A 300 19.16 -1.12 -24.36
CA ARG A 300 19.70 -0.58 -23.10
C ARG A 300 19.70 -1.61 -21.96
N GLN A 301 19.84 -2.90 -22.30
CA GLN A 301 19.97 -4.01 -21.35
C GLN A 301 18.74 -4.31 -20.48
N ALA A 302 17.53 -3.89 -20.89
CA ALA A 302 16.31 -4.32 -20.22
C ALA A 302 16.19 -5.86 -20.05
N PRO A 303 16.64 -6.71 -21.00
CA PRO A 303 16.66 -8.16 -20.80
C PRO A 303 17.55 -8.61 -19.65
N ASP A 304 18.70 -7.96 -19.43
CA ASP A 304 19.61 -8.31 -18.33
C ASP A 304 18.98 -7.96 -16.98
N PHE A 305 18.35 -6.77 -16.88
CA PHE A 305 17.60 -6.40 -15.68
C PHE A 305 16.39 -7.31 -15.45
N HIS A 306 15.67 -7.69 -16.51
CA HIS A 306 14.58 -8.65 -16.42
C HIS A 306 15.06 -9.97 -15.80
N ASN A 307 16.15 -10.54 -16.33
CA ASN A 307 16.74 -11.78 -15.83
C ASN A 307 17.27 -11.64 -14.39
N PHE A 308 17.93 -10.52 -14.08
CA PHE A 308 18.38 -10.21 -12.73
C PHE A 308 17.21 -10.20 -11.73
N LEU A 309 16.11 -9.53 -12.07
CA LEU A 309 14.91 -9.47 -11.23
C LEU A 309 14.25 -10.84 -11.04
N LEU A 310 14.30 -11.73 -12.05
CA LEU A 310 13.82 -13.11 -11.90
C LEU A 310 14.70 -13.93 -10.95
N GLN A 311 16.03 -13.78 -11.04
CA GLN A 311 16.99 -14.53 -10.23
C GLN A 311 16.92 -14.17 -8.74
N ILE A 312 16.76 -12.89 -8.42
CA ILE A 312 16.71 -12.42 -7.02
C ILE A 312 15.43 -12.79 -6.28
N GLU A 313 14.42 -13.34 -6.96
CA GLU A 313 13.20 -13.82 -6.29
C GLU A 313 13.35 -15.20 -5.69
N THR A 314 14.29 -16.02 -6.18
CA THR A 314 14.45 -17.41 -5.75
C THR A 314 15.55 -17.61 -4.70
N CYS A 315 16.38 -16.59 -4.48
CA CYS A 315 17.60 -16.70 -3.68
C CYS A 315 17.62 -15.66 -2.55
N GLU A 316 18.37 -15.95 -1.49
CA GLU A 316 18.75 -14.89 -0.55
C GLU A 316 19.66 -13.89 -1.26
N LEU A 317 19.38 -12.60 -1.04
CA LEU A 317 20.11 -11.52 -1.70
C LEU A 317 21.53 -11.41 -1.11
N SER A 318 22.55 -11.51 -1.97
CA SER A 318 23.91 -11.13 -1.60
C SER A 318 24.02 -9.61 -1.38
N GLU A 319 25.05 -9.16 -0.67
CA GLU A 319 25.32 -7.74 -0.44
C GLU A 319 25.42 -6.96 -1.77
N LEU A 320 26.09 -7.55 -2.77
CA LEU A 320 26.18 -6.98 -4.12
C LEU A 320 24.80 -6.84 -4.78
N GLN A 321 23.93 -7.86 -4.66
CA GLN A 321 22.57 -7.77 -5.22
C GLN A 321 21.74 -6.70 -4.52
N GLN A 322 21.88 -6.54 -3.19
CA GLN A 322 21.23 -5.47 -2.44
C GLN A 322 21.72 -4.09 -2.88
N LEU A 323 23.04 -3.94 -3.10
CA LEU A 323 23.64 -2.72 -3.60
C LEU A 323 23.09 -2.37 -5.00
N ILE A 324 23.04 -3.35 -5.91
CA ILE A 324 22.46 -3.17 -7.25
C ILE A 324 21.00 -2.72 -7.18
N ILE A 325 20.17 -3.37 -6.35
CA ILE A 325 18.76 -2.99 -6.15
C ILE A 325 18.64 -1.55 -5.66
N ASN A 326 19.46 -1.16 -4.69
CA ASN A 326 19.46 0.20 -4.15
C ASN A 326 19.90 1.22 -5.19
N SER A 327 20.90 0.89 -6.02
CA SER A 327 21.35 1.73 -7.12
C SER A 327 20.29 1.89 -8.21
N ILE A 328 19.56 0.83 -8.55
CA ILE A 328 18.41 0.90 -9.49
C ILE A 328 17.36 1.89 -8.96
N LYS A 329 16.95 1.74 -7.69
CA LYS A 329 15.94 2.62 -7.05
C LYS A 329 16.38 4.08 -7.06
N ARG A 330 17.64 4.33 -6.65
CA ARG A 330 18.20 5.68 -6.60
C ARG A 330 18.30 6.28 -8.01
N TYR A 331 18.73 5.49 -8.99
CA TYR A 331 18.84 5.95 -10.37
C TYR A 331 17.46 6.32 -10.93
N GLY A 332 16.47 5.44 -10.79
CA GLY A 332 15.10 5.67 -11.23
C GLY A 332 14.49 6.94 -10.62
N ASN A 333 14.77 7.21 -9.34
CA ASN A 333 14.38 8.45 -8.68
C ASN A 333 15.12 9.68 -9.25
N ALA A 334 16.44 9.58 -9.41
CA ALA A 334 17.28 10.69 -9.89
C ALA A 334 16.89 11.16 -11.28
N ILE A 335 16.64 10.24 -12.22
CA ILE A 335 16.26 10.60 -13.59
C ILE A 335 14.84 11.16 -13.71
N SER A 336 13.99 10.88 -12.71
CA SER A 336 12.65 11.47 -12.60
C SER A 336 12.68 12.91 -12.04
N ASN A 337 13.84 13.36 -11.54
CA ASN A 337 13.99 14.70 -10.99
C ASN A 337 14.14 15.74 -12.11
N LYS A 338 13.28 16.76 -12.10
CA LYS A 338 13.32 17.87 -13.07
C LYS A 338 14.51 18.80 -12.86
N ASN A 339 15.08 18.83 -11.66
CA ASN A 339 16.25 19.65 -11.37
C ASN A 339 17.52 18.95 -11.86
N LEU A 340 18.07 19.45 -12.97
CA LEU A 340 19.29 18.92 -13.58
C LEU A 340 20.48 18.83 -12.60
N HIS A 341 20.68 19.84 -11.75
CA HIS A 341 21.78 19.85 -10.78
C HIS A 341 21.62 18.73 -9.76
N GLN A 342 20.42 18.61 -9.19
CA GLN A 342 20.10 17.56 -8.22
C GLN A 342 20.29 16.17 -8.83
N ARG A 343 19.83 15.98 -10.07
CA ARG A 343 20.00 14.73 -10.81
C ARG A 343 21.47 14.38 -11.01
N ILE A 344 22.31 15.34 -11.42
CA ILE A 344 23.75 15.09 -11.60
C ILE A 344 24.39 14.64 -10.29
N VAL A 345 24.12 15.34 -9.18
CA VAL A 345 24.65 15.00 -7.85
C VAL A 345 24.25 13.58 -7.45
N GLU A 346 22.95 13.25 -7.57
CA GLU A 346 22.44 11.92 -7.23
C GLU A 346 23.07 10.81 -8.08
N LEU A 347 23.26 11.04 -9.38
CA LEU A 347 23.93 10.09 -10.28
C LEU A 347 25.39 9.85 -9.89
N PHE A 348 26.15 10.90 -9.53
CA PHE A 348 27.53 10.73 -9.04
C PHE A 348 27.58 9.95 -7.73
N THR A 349 26.67 10.22 -6.79
CA THR A 349 26.59 9.46 -5.53
C THR A 349 26.30 7.98 -5.76
N ILE A 350 25.47 7.64 -6.76
CA ILE A 350 25.19 6.24 -7.12
C ILE A 350 26.44 5.57 -7.69
N LEU A 351 27.15 6.23 -8.60
CA LEU A 351 28.38 5.71 -9.19
C LEU A 351 29.47 5.51 -8.13
N GLU A 352 29.64 6.48 -7.23
CA GLU A 352 30.57 6.39 -6.12
C GLU A 352 30.25 5.20 -5.21
N SER A 353 28.97 5.00 -4.86
CA SER A 353 28.52 3.88 -4.03
C SER A 353 28.71 2.50 -4.69
N LEU A 354 28.85 2.44 -6.02
CA LEU A 354 29.07 1.20 -6.76
C LEU A 354 30.56 0.90 -6.99
N LEU A 355 31.41 1.91 -6.95
CA LEU A 355 32.84 1.81 -7.27
C LEU A 355 33.73 1.75 -6.02
N LEU A 356 33.29 2.35 -4.91
CA LEU A 356 33.95 2.34 -3.60
C LEU A 356 33.23 1.36 -2.66
#